data_AF-A0A9Q9YPE2-F1
#
_entry.id   AF-A0A9Q9YPE2-F1
#
_cell.length_a   1.000
_cell.length_b   1.000
_cell.length_c   1.000
_cell.angle_alpha   90.00
_cell.angle_beta   90.00
_cell.angle_gamma   90.00
#
_symmetry.space_group_name_H-M   'P 1'
#
loop_
_entity.id
_entity.type
_entity.pdbx_description
1 polymer ?
#
loop_
_entity_poly.entity_id
_entity_poly.type
_entity_poly.pdbx_seq_one_letter_code
_entity_poly.pdbx_strand_id
1 'polypeptide(L)'
;MLERISEQHEAIRQVLIEFNVDLLLSKNENKNITKTISSLKAFQDVISPAKRYHSLSDIIPQVEAIRRKLKELQESGNELAKELAQHLNHHFSGAKENDWLTLSTTLDLRYRDIALSEKGTFTRIMKRIIAEMENLNEENQRSGFRQPDNFDMALKRYLEKEILQSEWDPLAFWKFPKDEDWYLSEVARKYLAVVSTAGPADIAFDMEKARLVASRRSSLDPEHLNMMLFLNGNCFLHS
;
A
#
# COMPACT_ATOMS: atom_id res chain seq x y z
N MET A 1 13.14 7.87 -16.20
CA MET A 1 13.58 7.99 -17.60
C MET A 1 12.88 9.16 -18.27
N LEU A 2 11.55 9.15 -18.35
CA LEU A 2 10.75 10.22 -18.98
C LEU A 2 11.00 11.62 -18.37
N GLU A 3 11.09 11.72 -17.03
CA GLU A 3 11.46 12.98 -16.35
C GLU A 3 12.80 13.53 -16.87
N ARG A 4 13.85 12.70 -16.94
CA ARG A 4 15.17 13.11 -17.47
C ARG A 4 15.11 13.54 -18.93
N ILE A 5 14.32 12.86 -19.76
CA ILE A 5 14.12 13.24 -21.18
C ILE A 5 13.45 14.61 -21.26
N SER A 6 12.45 14.87 -20.40
CA SER A 6 11.77 16.17 -20.34
C SER A 6 12.69 17.28 -19.81
N GLU A 7 13.50 17.01 -18.79
CA GLU A 7 14.44 17.98 -18.17
C GLU A 7 15.59 18.35 -19.12
N GLN A 8 16.13 17.36 -19.83
CA GLN A 8 17.28 17.53 -20.72
C GLN A 8 16.87 17.77 -22.18
N HIS A 9 15.60 18.11 -22.44
CA HIS A 9 15.07 18.21 -23.80
C HIS A 9 15.90 19.10 -24.72
N GLU A 10 16.30 20.29 -24.24
CA GLU A 10 17.12 21.22 -25.02
C GLU A 10 18.53 20.68 -25.29
N ALA A 11 19.16 20.04 -24.31
CA ALA A 11 20.48 19.43 -24.49
C ALA A 11 20.44 18.28 -25.49
N ILE A 12 19.43 17.40 -25.38
CA ILE A 12 19.20 16.29 -26.33
C ILE A 12 18.95 16.85 -27.73
N ARG A 13 18.15 17.90 -27.86
CA ARG A 13 17.87 18.57 -29.14
C ARG A 13 19.14 19.09 -29.80
N GLN A 14 20.02 19.76 -29.06
CA GLN A 14 21.28 20.28 -29.59
C GLN A 14 22.17 19.16 -30.13
N VAL A 15 22.34 18.08 -29.36
CA VAL A 15 23.15 16.93 -29.77
C VAL A 15 22.56 16.26 -31.02
N LEU A 16 21.24 16.04 -31.06
CA LEU A 16 20.61 15.41 -32.24
C LEU A 16 20.78 16.25 -33.52
N ILE A 17 20.77 17.59 -33.40
CA ILE A 17 21.04 18.50 -34.52
C ILE A 17 22.51 18.40 -34.95
N GLU A 18 23.45 18.42 -34.00
CA GLU A 18 24.88 18.33 -34.26
C GLU A 18 25.26 17.03 -35.01
N PHE A 19 24.65 15.91 -34.61
CA PHE A 19 24.88 14.60 -35.23
C PHE A 19 23.96 14.30 -36.43
N ASN A 20 23.11 15.25 -36.84
CA ASN A 20 22.16 15.12 -37.95
C ASN A 20 21.26 13.87 -37.86
N VAL A 21 20.71 13.62 -36.66
CA VAL A 21 19.85 12.47 -36.35
C VAL A 21 18.38 12.88 -36.32
N ASP A 22 17.53 12.18 -37.08
CA ASP A 22 16.09 12.43 -37.16
C ASP A 22 15.31 11.73 -36.02
N LEU A 23 15.55 12.18 -34.79
CA LEU A 23 14.85 11.72 -33.58
C LEU A 23 14.32 12.90 -32.74
N LEU A 24 14.09 14.04 -33.39
CA LEU A 24 13.62 15.25 -32.71
C LEU A 24 12.16 15.10 -32.30
N LEU A 25 11.91 15.17 -30.99
CA LEU A 25 10.55 15.18 -30.46
C LEU A 25 9.83 16.46 -30.87
N SER A 26 8.63 16.31 -31.41
CA SER A 26 7.71 17.41 -31.69
C SER A 26 7.19 18.04 -30.40
N LYS A 27 6.67 19.28 -30.52
CA LYS A 27 5.99 19.96 -29.40
C LYS A 27 4.84 19.13 -28.81
N ASN A 28 4.15 18.37 -29.66
CA ASN A 28 3.04 17.52 -29.22
C ASN A 28 3.54 16.29 -28.45
N GLU A 29 4.62 15.65 -28.91
CA GLU A 29 5.24 14.52 -28.21
C GLU A 29 5.79 14.93 -26.86
N ASN A 30 6.46 16.09 -26.77
CA ASN A 30 6.89 16.65 -25.48
C ASN A 30 5.70 16.87 -24.53
N LYS A 31 4.59 17.41 -25.03
CA LYS A 31 3.36 17.58 -24.23
C LYS A 31 2.81 16.24 -23.75
N ASN A 32 2.85 15.20 -24.58
CA ASN A 32 2.45 13.85 -24.20
C ASN A 32 3.38 13.24 -23.14
N ILE A 33 4.69 13.50 -23.22
CA ILE A 33 5.65 13.09 -22.19
C ILE A 33 5.29 13.76 -20.86
N THR A 34 5.03 15.07 -20.82
CA THR A 34 4.64 15.77 -19.59
C THR A 34 3.33 15.22 -19.01
N LYS A 35 2.32 14.96 -19.84
CA LYS A 35 1.07 14.30 -19.43
C LYS A 35 1.32 12.88 -18.89
N THR A 36 2.25 12.15 -19.48
CA THR A 36 2.62 10.81 -19.03
C THR A 36 3.29 10.85 -17.67
N ILE A 37 4.23 11.79 -17.48
CA ILE A 37 4.91 12.01 -16.21
C ILE A 37 3.88 12.33 -15.12
N SER A 38 2.94 13.25 -15.35
CA SER A 38 1.93 13.60 -14.34
C SER A 38 1.02 12.43 -13.98
N SER A 39 0.59 11.62 -14.96
CA SER A 39 -0.19 10.40 -14.73
C SER A 39 0.55 9.39 -13.87
N LEU A 40 1.83 9.13 -14.16
CA LEU A 40 2.65 8.19 -13.38
C LEU A 40 2.98 8.76 -11.99
N LYS A 41 3.17 10.08 -11.88
CA LYS A 41 3.44 10.75 -10.61
C LYS A 41 2.29 10.60 -9.62
N ALA A 42 1.05 10.56 -10.11
CA ALA A 42 -0.12 10.32 -9.27
C ALA A 42 -0.02 9.01 -8.46
N PHE A 43 0.59 7.97 -9.02
CA PHE A 43 0.83 6.71 -8.30
C PHE A 43 1.96 6.85 -7.28
N GLN A 44 3.07 7.48 -7.66
CA GLN A 44 4.21 7.68 -6.78
C GLN A 44 3.86 8.55 -5.56
N ASP A 45 3.02 9.58 -5.75
CA ASP A 45 2.60 10.46 -4.67
C ASP A 45 1.75 9.73 -3.61
N VAL A 46 0.96 8.74 -4.04
CA VAL A 46 0.09 7.97 -3.16
C VAL A 46 0.84 6.82 -2.50
N ILE A 47 1.65 6.10 -3.28
CA ILE A 47 2.44 4.98 -2.81
C ILE A 47 3.78 5.52 -2.30
N SER A 48 3.77 5.96 -1.03
CA SER A 48 4.96 6.57 -0.43
C SER A 48 6.16 5.62 -0.42
N PRO A 49 7.32 6.03 -0.98
CA PRO A 49 8.55 5.25 -0.90
C PRO A 49 9.22 5.34 0.48
N ALA A 50 8.75 6.23 1.37
CA ALA A 50 9.29 6.37 2.72
C ALA A 50 8.93 5.18 3.62
N LYS A 51 7.81 4.49 3.34
CA LYS A 51 7.45 3.25 4.03
C LYS A 51 8.16 2.09 3.35
N ARG A 52 8.98 1.34 4.10
CA ARG A 52 9.70 0.16 3.59
C ARG A 52 8.72 -0.94 3.15
N TYR A 53 7.69 -1.19 3.95
CA TYR A 53 6.61 -2.11 3.62
C TYR A 53 5.27 -1.41 3.82
N HIS A 54 4.34 -1.67 2.92
CA HIS A 54 2.95 -1.25 3.04
C HIS A 54 2.14 -2.45 3.57
N SER A 55 1.17 -2.18 4.44
CA SER A 55 0.20 -3.16 4.93
C SER A 55 -0.85 -3.43 3.85
N LEU A 56 -1.57 -4.55 3.94
CA LEU A 56 -2.80 -4.76 3.16
C LEU A 56 -3.83 -3.64 3.40
N SER A 57 -3.84 -3.05 4.61
CA SER A 57 -4.74 -1.94 4.95
C SER A 57 -4.52 -0.68 4.12
N ASP A 58 -3.34 -0.52 3.51
CA ASP A 58 -3.05 0.64 2.67
C ASP A 58 -3.68 0.52 1.26
N ILE A 59 -4.04 -0.69 0.79
CA ILE A 59 -4.46 -0.93 -0.61
C ILE A 59 -5.74 -0.18 -0.98
N ILE A 60 -6.85 -0.39 -0.23
CA ILE A 60 -8.13 0.25 -0.56
C ILE A 60 -8.01 1.79 -0.52
N PRO A 61 -7.43 2.41 0.53
CA PRO A 61 -7.21 3.85 0.56
C PRO A 61 -6.33 4.37 -0.59
N GLN A 62 -5.27 3.65 -0.94
CA GLN A 62 -4.38 4.03 -2.05
C GLN A 62 -5.11 3.98 -3.39
N VAL A 63 -5.88 2.92 -3.65
CA VAL A 63 -6.70 2.80 -4.87
C VAL A 63 -7.68 3.96 -4.96
N GLU A 64 -8.40 4.28 -3.88
CA GLU A 64 -9.32 5.41 -3.84
C GLU A 64 -8.62 6.76 -4.04
N ALA A 65 -7.42 6.94 -3.48
CA ALA A 65 -6.63 8.15 -3.68
C ALA A 65 -6.13 8.30 -5.13
N ILE A 66 -5.66 7.21 -5.74
CA ILE A 66 -5.23 7.21 -7.14
C ILE A 66 -6.43 7.47 -8.06
N ARG A 67 -7.59 6.86 -7.79
CA ARG A 67 -8.84 7.12 -8.53
C ARG A 67 -9.17 8.61 -8.56
N ARG A 68 -9.07 9.31 -7.42
CA ARG A 68 -9.31 10.75 -7.35
C ARG A 68 -8.29 11.54 -8.17
N LYS A 69 -6.98 11.29 -7.99
CA LYS A 69 -5.93 11.98 -8.75
C LYS A 69 -6.05 11.75 -10.26
N LEU A 70 -6.35 10.53 -10.70
CA LEU A 70 -6.51 10.23 -12.12
C LEU A 70 -7.75 10.93 -12.71
N LYS A 71 -8.83 11.05 -11.93
CA LYS A 71 -10.02 11.79 -12.36
C LYS A 71 -9.71 13.27 -12.60
N GLU A 72 -8.98 13.92 -11.69
CA GLU A 72 -8.53 15.32 -11.86
C GLU A 72 -7.66 15.48 -13.13
N LEU A 73 -6.77 14.52 -13.39
CA LEU A 73 -5.95 14.53 -14.61
C LEU A 73 -6.77 14.29 -15.88
N GLN A 74 -7.82 13.48 -15.84
CA GLN A 74 -8.73 13.30 -16.98
C GLN A 74 -9.44 14.60 -17.33
N GLU A 75 -9.91 15.35 -16.32
CA GLU A 75 -10.55 16.66 -16.52
C GLU A 75 -9.60 17.67 -17.19
N SER A 76 -8.29 17.51 -17.02
CA SER A 76 -7.25 18.29 -17.73
C SER A 76 -6.97 17.83 -19.18
N GLY A 77 -7.68 16.83 -19.69
CA GLY A 77 -7.50 16.27 -21.04
C GLY A 77 -6.33 15.30 -21.17
N ASN A 78 -6.03 14.53 -20.11
CA ASN A 78 -5.00 13.50 -20.12
C ASN A 78 -5.59 12.13 -20.51
N GLU A 79 -5.46 11.74 -21.78
CA GLU A 79 -5.96 10.46 -22.28
C GLU A 79 -5.30 9.24 -21.60
N LEU A 80 -4.01 9.34 -21.25
CA LEU A 80 -3.36 8.24 -20.54
C LEU A 80 -3.95 8.07 -19.13
N ALA A 81 -4.30 9.16 -18.43
CA ALA A 81 -4.98 9.06 -17.14
C ALA A 81 -6.35 8.37 -17.25
N LYS A 82 -7.02 8.52 -18.40
CA LYS A 82 -8.27 7.80 -18.70
C LYS A 82 -8.04 6.30 -18.82
N GLU A 83 -7.08 5.88 -19.64
CA GLU A 83 -6.72 4.46 -19.80
C GLU A 83 -6.26 3.84 -18.48
N LEU A 84 -5.37 4.51 -17.75
CA LEU A 84 -4.90 4.02 -16.45
C LEU A 84 -6.03 3.87 -15.43
N ALA A 85 -7.00 4.79 -15.42
CA ALA A 85 -8.15 4.66 -14.53
C ALA A 85 -9.05 3.48 -14.91
N GLN A 86 -9.23 3.19 -16.20
CA GLN A 86 -9.97 2.01 -16.64
C GLN A 86 -9.30 0.73 -16.17
N HIS A 87 -7.97 0.61 -16.35
CA HIS A 87 -7.21 -0.53 -15.86
C HIS A 87 -7.26 -0.65 -14.34
N LEU A 88 -7.08 0.47 -13.61
CA LEU A 88 -7.18 0.48 -12.16
C LEU A 88 -8.56 0.00 -11.69
N ASN A 89 -9.62 0.46 -12.32
CA ASN A 89 -10.99 0.04 -12.00
C ASN A 89 -11.25 -1.42 -12.35
N HIS A 90 -10.68 -1.92 -13.45
CA HIS A 90 -10.79 -3.32 -13.83
C HIS A 90 -10.15 -4.23 -12.76
N HIS A 91 -8.88 -3.96 -12.42
CA HIS A 91 -8.12 -4.78 -11.48
C HIS A 91 -8.59 -4.67 -10.02
N PHE A 92 -9.09 -3.51 -9.60
CA PHE A 92 -9.56 -3.25 -8.23
C PHE A 92 -11.07 -3.05 -8.15
N SER A 93 -11.83 -3.64 -9.08
CA SER A 93 -13.29 -3.66 -9.05
C SER A 93 -13.80 -4.43 -7.84
N GLY A 94 -13.19 -5.58 -7.55
CA GLY A 94 -13.52 -6.48 -6.45
C GLY A 94 -12.78 -6.21 -5.13
N ALA A 95 -12.16 -5.03 -4.96
CA ALA A 95 -11.27 -4.78 -3.84
C ALA A 95 -12.01 -4.73 -2.50
N LYS A 96 -13.23 -4.18 -2.47
CA LYS A 96 -14.06 -4.09 -1.24
C LYS A 96 -14.77 -5.40 -0.92
N GLU A 97 -14.88 -6.30 -1.89
CA GLU A 97 -15.44 -7.65 -1.78
C GLU A 97 -14.43 -8.64 -1.20
N ASN A 98 -13.13 -8.33 -1.27
CA ASN A 98 -12.08 -9.16 -0.69
C ASN A 98 -12.00 -8.96 0.83
N ASP A 99 -12.33 -10.00 1.60
CA ASP A 99 -12.33 -9.95 3.06
C ASP A 99 -10.96 -9.58 3.65
N TRP A 100 -9.84 -10.05 3.09
CA TRP A 100 -8.51 -9.70 3.62
C TRP A 100 -8.21 -8.20 3.49
N LEU A 101 -8.55 -7.60 2.34
CA LEU A 101 -8.36 -6.17 2.11
C LEU A 101 -9.29 -5.34 2.99
N THR A 102 -10.57 -5.73 3.06
CA THR A 102 -11.55 -4.94 3.80
C THR A 102 -11.38 -5.10 5.30
N LEU A 103 -11.10 -6.31 5.83
CA LEU A 103 -10.82 -6.53 7.25
C LEU A 103 -9.57 -5.77 7.70
N SER A 104 -8.46 -5.87 6.95
CA SER A 104 -7.23 -5.14 7.27
C SER A 104 -7.46 -3.63 7.24
N THR A 105 -8.18 -3.10 6.24
CA THR A 105 -8.49 -1.66 6.13
C THR A 105 -9.44 -1.21 7.25
N THR A 106 -10.44 -2.02 7.62
CA THR A 106 -11.37 -1.69 8.72
C THR A 106 -10.69 -1.70 10.08
N LEU A 107 -9.72 -2.59 10.30
CA LEU A 107 -8.97 -2.72 11.56
C LEU A 107 -7.79 -1.73 11.66
N ASP A 108 -7.52 -0.97 10.59
CA ASP A 108 -6.63 0.18 10.60
C ASP A 108 -7.42 1.44 10.96
N LEU A 109 -7.19 1.99 12.16
CA LEU A 109 -7.91 3.17 12.64
C LEU A 109 -7.78 4.38 11.71
N ARG A 110 -6.72 4.47 10.90
CA ARG A 110 -6.53 5.56 9.94
C ARG A 110 -7.54 5.50 8.79
N TYR A 111 -8.01 4.30 8.46
CA TYR A 111 -8.79 4.01 7.26
C TYR A 111 -10.15 3.39 7.54
N ARG A 112 -10.50 3.18 8.80
CA ARG A 112 -11.77 2.62 9.25
C ARG A 112 -12.95 3.20 8.48
N ASP A 113 -13.07 4.53 8.43
CA ASP A 113 -14.22 5.19 7.82
C ASP A 113 -14.24 5.05 6.28
N ILE A 114 -13.07 4.91 5.65
CA ILE A 114 -12.94 4.65 4.20
C ILE A 114 -13.46 3.26 3.88
N ALA A 115 -13.10 2.25 4.69
CA ALA A 115 -13.55 0.87 4.50
C ALA A 115 -15.07 0.72 4.73
N LEU A 116 -15.63 1.52 5.64
CA LEU A 116 -17.02 1.43 6.09
C LEU A 116 -17.98 2.36 5.35
N SER A 117 -17.55 2.92 4.20
CA SER A 117 -18.37 3.86 3.42
C SER A 117 -19.71 3.26 2.94
N GLU A 118 -19.76 1.95 2.75
CA GLU A 118 -20.93 1.23 2.22
C GLU A 118 -21.62 0.40 3.30
N LYS A 119 -22.93 0.61 3.49
CA LYS A 119 -23.72 -0.08 4.54
C LYS A 119 -23.70 -1.61 4.43
N GLY A 120 -23.68 -2.15 3.21
CA GLY A 120 -23.61 -3.60 2.97
C GLY A 120 -22.27 -4.19 3.41
N THR A 121 -21.18 -3.52 3.04
CA THR A 121 -19.80 -3.87 3.41
C THR A 121 -19.61 -3.81 4.92
N PHE A 122 -20.12 -2.75 5.58
CA PHE A 122 -20.10 -2.63 7.04
C PHE A 122 -20.70 -3.88 7.72
N THR A 123 -21.94 -4.23 7.40
CA THR A 123 -22.64 -5.34 8.08
C THR A 123 -21.92 -6.68 7.89
N ARG A 124 -21.42 -6.96 6.69
CA ARG A 124 -20.67 -8.19 6.38
C ARG A 124 -19.39 -8.28 7.20
N ILE A 125 -18.62 -7.21 7.22
CA ILE A 125 -17.29 -7.18 7.85
C ILE A 125 -17.39 -7.24 9.37
N MET A 126 -18.34 -6.55 9.98
CA MET A 126 -18.53 -6.60 11.42
C MET A 126 -18.89 -8.01 11.90
N LYS A 127 -19.79 -8.70 11.18
CA LYS A 127 -20.08 -10.11 11.42
C LYS A 127 -18.85 -10.99 11.27
N ARG A 128 -18.00 -10.71 10.28
CA ARG A 128 -16.79 -11.49 10.04
C ARG A 128 -15.75 -11.29 11.15
N ILE A 129 -15.57 -10.07 11.65
CA ILE A 129 -14.68 -9.78 12.78
C ILE A 129 -15.15 -10.53 14.03
N ILE A 130 -16.45 -10.51 14.33
CA ILE A 130 -17.02 -11.27 15.46
C ILE A 130 -16.75 -12.76 15.32
N ALA A 131 -17.03 -13.35 14.15
CA ALA A 131 -16.77 -14.77 13.90
C ALA A 131 -15.29 -15.15 14.05
N GLU A 132 -14.36 -14.27 13.65
CA GLU A 132 -12.91 -14.51 13.86
C GLU A 132 -12.55 -14.48 15.36
N MET A 133 -13.14 -13.58 16.15
CA MET A 133 -12.94 -13.54 17.61
C MET A 133 -13.54 -14.78 18.31
N GLU A 134 -14.71 -15.24 17.86
CA GLU A 134 -15.34 -16.48 18.34
C GLU A 134 -14.45 -17.70 18.06
N ASN A 135 -13.93 -17.83 16.84
CA ASN A 135 -13.00 -18.92 16.49
C ASN A 135 -11.73 -18.89 17.35
N LEU A 136 -11.14 -17.71 17.57
CA LEU A 136 -9.98 -17.57 18.45
C LEU A 136 -10.31 -17.97 19.89
N ASN A 137 -11.51 -17.69 20.37
CA ASN A 137 -11.95 -18.11 21.70
C ASN A 137 -12.07 -19.64 21.81
N GLU A 138 -12.66 -20.30 20.82
CA GLU A 138 -12.74 -21.77 20.78
C GLU A 138 -11.36 -22.44 20.78
N GLU A 139 -10.40 -21.86 20.05
CA GLU A 139 -9.01 -22.34 20.05
C GLU A 139 -8.34 -22.17 21.43
N ASN A 140 -8.55 -21.02 22.08
CA ASN A 140 -7.89 -20.68 23.36
C ASN A 140 -8.54 -21.33 24.59
N GLN A 141 -9.82 -21.71 24.54
CA GLN A 141 -10.50 -22.44 25.60
C GLN A 141 -9.84 -23.79 25.91
N ARG A 142 -9.17 -24.40 24.93
CA ARG A 142 -8.39 -25.64 25.10
C ARG A 142 -7.16 -25.47 25.99
N SER A 143 -6.71 -24.23 26.17
CA SER A 143 -5.51 -23.86 26.91
C SER A 143 -5.79 -23.07 28.21
N GLY A 144 -7.07 -22.92 28.60
CA GLY A 144 -7.45 -22.25 29.85
C GLY A 144 -7.18 -20.74 29.86
N PHE A 145 -7.03 -20.12 28.69
CA PHE A 145 -6.76 -18.69 28.57
C PHE A 145 -8.02 -17.83 28.75
N ARG A 146 -7.78 -16.56 29.13
CA ARG A 146 -8.68 -15.42 29.37
C ARG A 146 -10.10 -15.57 28.78
N GLN A 147 -11.15 -15.34 29.57
CA GLN A 147 -12.53 -15.33 29.05
C GLN A 147 -12.78 -14.05 28.24
N PRO A 148 -13.48 -14.13 27.10
CA PRO A 148 -13.86 -12.96 26.34
C PRO A 148 -14.95 -12.17 27.06
N ASP A 149 -14.82 -10.85 27.04
CA ASP A 149 -15.97 -9.97 27.18
C ASP A 149 -16.92 -10.11 25.98
N ASN A 150 -18.07 -9.42 26.05
CA ASN A 150 -18.98 -9.33 24.92
C ASN A 150 -18.27 -8.76 23.66
N PHE A 151 -18.14 -9.60 22.62
CA PHE A 151 -17.47 -9.26 21.36
C PHE A 151 -18.09 -8.06 20.64
N ASP A 152 -19.43 -7.93 20.66
CA ASP A 152 -20.11 -6.77 20.09
C ASP A 152 -19.71 -5.48 20.82
N MET A 153 -19.52 -5.55 22.14
CA MET A 153 -19.12 -4.39 22.93
C MET A 153 -17.68 -3.98 22.62
N ALA A 154 -16.76 -4.94 22.50
CA ALA A 154 -15.37 -4.66 22.09
C ALA A 154 -15.31 -3.99 20.72
N LEU A 155 -16.07 -4.52 19.77
CA LEU A 155 -16.14 -3.96 18.43
C LEU A 155 -16.79 -2.56 18.42
N LYS A 156 -17.85 -2.35 19.20
CA LYS A 156 -18.47 -1.02 19.37
C LYS A 156 -17.48 0.01 19.94
N ARG A 157 -16.75 -0.34 21.01
CA ARG A 157 -15.72 0.54 21.59
C ARG A 157 -14.66 0.91 20.56
N TYR A 158 -14.27 -0.04 19.71
CA TYR A 158 -13.32 0.22 18.62
C TYR A 158 -13.86 1.24 17.60
N LEU A 159 -15.11 1.10 17.17
CA LEU A 159 -15.73 2.04 16.22
C LEU A 159 -15.87 3.46 16.78
N GLU A 160 -16.04 3.59 18.09
CA GLU A 160 -16.18 4.89 18.77
C GLU A 160 -14.83 5.62 18.95
N LYS A 161 -13.69 4.97 18.67
CA LYS A 161 -12.37 5.61 18.77
C LYS A 161 -12.21 6.73 17.73
N GLU A 162 -11.39 7.72 18.06
CA GLU A 162 -11.00 8.75 17.09
C GLU A 162 -10.06 8.16 16.03
N ILE A 163 -10.17 8.69 14.81
CA ILE A 163 -9.29 8.32 13.69
C ILE A 163 -7.88 8.82 14.00
N LEU A 164 -6.87 7.95 13.80
CA LEU A 164 -5.48 8.31 13.99
C LEU A 164 -4.92 9.11 12.81
N GLN A 165 -3.87 9.89 13.06
CA GLN A 165 -3.11 10.56 12.00
C GLN A 165 -2.41 9.54 11.08
N SER A 166 -2.18 9.93 9.83
CA SER A 166 -1.76 9.06 8.72
C SER A 166 -0.42 8.32 8.97
N GLU A 167 0.47 8.95 9.73
CA GLU A 167 1.85 8.51 9.95
C GLU A 167 1.99 7.42 11.01
N TRP A 168 0.92 7.08 11.73
CA TRP A 168 0.96 6.07 12.79
C TRP A 168 1.10 4.65 12.23
N ASP A 169 1.84 3.81 12.98
CA ASP A 169 1.92 2.37 12.74
C ASP A 169 0.66 1.68 13.32
N PRO A 170 -0.18 1.06 12.48
CA PRO A 170 -1.38 0.39 12.94
C PRO A 170 -1.08 -0.82 13.83
N LEU A 171 0.07 -1.50 13.66
CA LEU A 171 0.44 -2.63 14.52
C LEU A 171 0.86 -2.16 15.91
N ALA A 172 1.46 -0.98 16.03
CA ALA A 172 1.80 -0.39 17.32
C ALA A 172 0.54 -0.12 18.17
N PHE A 173 -0.56 0.31 17.53
CA PHE A 173 -1.85 0.48 18.20
C PHE A 173 -2.37 -0.83 18.82
N TRP A 174 -2.22 -1.95 18.12
CA TRP A 174 -2.71 -3.27 18.54
C TRP A 174 -1.70 -4.09 19.37
N LYS A 175 -0.52 -3.53 19.67
CA LYS A 175 0.58 -4.25 20.35
C LYS A 175 0.30 -4.54 21.82
N PHE A 176 -0.31 -3.59 22.53
CA PHE A 176 -0.58 -3.69 23.97
C PHE A 176 -2.07 -3.52 24.25
N PRO A 177 -2.88 -4.54 23.94
CA PRO A 177 -4.31 -4.41 24.10
C PRO A 177 -4.72 -4.44 25.56
N LYS A 178 -5.75 -3.66 25.89
CA LYS A 178 -6.48 -3.84 27.14
C LYS A 178 -7.13 -5.22 27.15
N ASP A 179 -7.38 -5.74 28.35
CA ASP A 179 -7.97 -7.06 28.57
C ASP A 179 -9.25 -7.27 27.75
N GLU A 180 -10.10 -6.25 27.73
CA GLU A 180 -11.40 -6.25 27.06
C GLU A 180 -11.31 -6.25 25.52
N ASP A 181 -10.17 -5.83 24.95
CA ASP A 181 -9.96 -5.70 23.49
C ASP A 181 -8.97 -6.75 22.95
N TRP A 182 -8.56 -7.72 23.79
CA TRP A 182 -7.51 -8.69 23.45
C TRP A 182 -7.82 -9.48 22.17
N TYR A 183 -9.02 -10.07 22.08
CA TYR A 183 -9.45 -10.85 20.92
C TYR A 183 -9.46 -10.03 19.63
N LEU A 184 -10.00 -8.81 19.69
CA LEU A 184 -10.03 -7.91 18.55
C LEU A 184 -8.61 -7.56 18.08
N SER A 185 -7.68 -7.43 19.03
CA SER A 185 -6.29 -7.08 18.76
C SER A 185 -5.51 -8.25 18.14
N GLU A 186 -5.79 -9.48 18.53
CA GLU A 186 -5.26 -10.68 17.85
C GLU A 186 -5.76 -10.74 16.40
N VAL A 187 -7.06 -10.54 16.17
CA VAL A 187 -7.64 -10.46 14.83
C VAL A 187 -6.97 -9.34 14.02
N ALA A 188 -6.86 -8.14 14.58
CA ALA A 188 -6.23 -7.02 13.90
C ALA A 188 -4.78 -7.30 13.51
N ARG A 189 -3.97 -7.85 14.42
CA ARG A 189 -2.58 -8.22 14.12
C ARG A 189 -2.48 -9.27 13.03
N LYS A 190 -3.37 -10.28 13.00
CA LYS A 190 -3.42 -11.30 11.94
C LYS A 190 -3.58 -10.67 10.55
N TYR A 191 -4.48 -9.69 10.41
CA TYR A 191 -4.75 -9.08 9.11
C TYR A 191 -3.78 -7.94 8.75
N LEU A 192 -3.31 -7.15 9.72
CA LEU A 192 -2.41 -6.01 9.52
C LEU A 192 -0.94 -6.40 9.33
N ALA A 193 -0.52 -7.58 9.82
CA ALA A 193 0.85 -8.05 9.66
C ALA A 193 1.16 -8.50 8.21
N VAL A 194 0.15 -8.64 7.36
CA VAL A 194 0.34 -9.03 5.97
C VAL A 194 0.79 -7.83 5.14
N VAL A 195 1.95 -7.97 4.51
CA VAL A 195 2.50 -6.95 3.60
C VAL A 195 1.79 -7.00 2.25
N SER A 196 1.52 -5.83 1.66
CA SER A 196 0.85 -5.70 0.36
C SER A 196 1.79 -5.82 -0.84
N THR A 197 3.11 -5.86 -0.59
CA THR A 197 4.13 -5.87 -1.65
C THR A 197 5.09 -7.04 -1.47
N ALA A 198 5.47 -7.68 -2.57
CA ALA A 198 6.43 -8.79 -2.58
C ALA A 198 7.88 -8.33 -2.28
N GLY A 199 8.14 -7.02 -2.35
CA GLY A 199 9.43 -6.43 -2.06
C GLY A 199 9.30 -5.03 -1.48
N PRO A 200 10.36 -4.51 -0.83
CA PRO A 200 10.31 -3.20 -0.19
C PRO A 200 10.01 -2.08 -1.17
N ALA A 201 9.11 -1.16 -0.82
CA ALA A 201 8.74 -0.04 -1.69
C ALA A 201 9.91 0.93 -1.87
N ASP A 202 10.76 1.11 -0.85
CA ASP A 202 11.96 1.94 -0.96
C ASP A 202 12.98 1.38 -1.97
N ILE A 203 12.98 0.07 -2.24
CA ILE A 203 13.76 -0.54 -3.33
C ILE A 203 13.03 -0.39 -4.67
N ALA A 204 11.71 -0.58 -4.70
CA ALA A 204 10.92 -0.49 -5.92
C ALA A 204 10.99 0.92 -6.57
N PHE A 205 11.10 1.97 -5.75
CA PHE A 205 11.12 3.36 -6.22
C PHE A 205 12.52 4.01 -6.24
N ASP A 206 13.57 3.34 -5.73
CA ASP A 206 14.94 3.84 -5.74
C ASP A 206 15.80 3.05 -6.72
N MET A 207 16.12 3.66 -7.85
CA MET A 207 16.89 3.03 -8.93
C MET A 207 18.33 2.70 -8.51
N GLU A 208 18.96 3.51 -7.66
CA GLU A 208 20.33 3.25 -7.22
C GLU A 208 20.37 2.09 -6.24
N LYS A 209 19.47 2.08 -5.24
CA LYS A 209 19.32 0.94 -4.34
C LYS A 209 18.95 -0.33 -5.10
N ALA A 210 18.01 -0.27 -6.05
CA ALA A 210 17.62 -1.42 -6.85
C ALA A 210 18.81 -1.99 -7.64
N ARG A 211 19.60 -1.13 -8.30
CA ARG A 211 20.80 -1.55 -9.05
C ARG A 211 21.89 -2.11 -8.14
N LEU A 212 22.11 -1.49 -6.98
CA LEU A 212 23.07 -1.96 -5.99
C LEU A 212 22.68 -3.35 -5.48
N VAL A 213 21.40 -3.56 -5.15
CA VAL A 213 20.87 -4.86 -4.72
C VAL A 213 21.01 -5.88 -5.84
N ALA A 214 20.65 -5.54 -7.08
CA ALA A 214 20.78 -6.45 -8.22
C ALA A 214 22.24 -6.87 -8.47
N SER A 215 23.18 -5.92 -8.43
CA SER A 215 24.62 -6.18 -8.59
C SER A 215 25.20 -7.05 -7.47
N ARG A 216 24.79 -6.81 -6.22
CA ARG A 216 25.17 -7.67 -5.09
C ARG A 216 24.58 -9.07 -5.21
N ARG A 217 23.31 -9.18 -5.64
CA ARG A 217 22.64 -10.47 -5.87
C ARG A 217 23.33 -11.29 -6.96
N SER A 218 23.78 -10.66 -8.06
CA SER A 218 24.47 -11.36 -9.14
C SER A 218 25.88 -11.81 -8.78
N SER A 219 26.43 -11.35 -7.66
CA SER A 219 27.81 -11.62 -7.22
C SER A 219 27.90 -12.64 -6.08
N LEU A 220 26.76 -13.14 -5.60
CA LEU A 220 26.67 -14.05 -4.45
C LEU A 220 25.94 -15.33 -4.83
N ASP A 221 26.40 -16.45 -4.27
CA ASP A 221 25.64 -17.69 -4.32
C ASP A 221 24.30 -17.55 -3.55
N PRO A 222 23.20 -18.19 -4.01
CA PRO A 222 21.89 -18.10 -3.36
C PRO A 222 21.89 -18.37 -1.85
N GLU A 223 22.73 -19.28 -1.34
CA GLU A 223 22.78 -19.60 0.09
C GLU A 223 23.30 -18.41 0.92
N HIS A 224 24.42 -17.83 0.50
CA HIS A 224 25.05 -16.68 1.15
C HIS A 224 24.17 -15.43 1.05
N LEU A 225 23.47 -15.27 -0.08
CA LEU A 225 22.50 -14.19 -0.26
C LEU A 225 21.34 -14.31 0.74
N ASN A 226 20.76 -15.52 0.90
CA ASN A 226 19.67 -15.74 1.86
C ASN A 226 20.11 -15.45 3.29
N MET A 227 21.29 -15.91 3.68
CA MET A 227 21.84 -15.66 5.02
C MET A 227 22.09 -14.16 5.25
N MET A 228 22.64 -13.45 4.27
CA MET A 228 22.85 -12.00 4.36
C MET A 228 21.52 -11.23 4.42
N LEU A 229 20.52 -11.60 3.62
CA LEU A 229 19.19 -10.99 3.65
C LEU A 229 18.50 -11.22 5.01
N PHE A 230 18.62 -12.44 5.55
CA PHE A 230 18.10 -12.77 6.88
C PHE A 230 18.77 -11.92 7.96
N LEU A 231 20.11 -11.87 7.99
CA LEU A 231 20.84 -11.07 8.97
C LEU A 231 20.48 -9.59 8.87
N ASN A 232 20.53 -9.00 7.67
CA ASN A 232 20.20 -7.59 7.45
C ASN A 232 18.73 -7.26 7.78
N GLY A 233 17.81 -8.21 7.56
CA GLY A 233 16.41 -8.06 7.97
C GLY A 233 16.23 -7.97 9.49
N ASN A 234 17.05 -8.69 10.25
CA ASN A 234 16.96 -8.78 11.71
C ASN A 234 17.88 -7.80 12.46
N CYS A 235 18.88 -7.20 11.79
CA CYS A 235 19.80 -6.22 12.41
C CYS A 235 19.10 -4.98 12.98
N PHE A 236 17.87 -4.67 12.55
CA PHE A 236 17.10 -3.50 13.00
C PHE A 236 16.20 -3.77 14.23
N LEU A 237 16.23 -4.97 14.82
CA LEU A 237 15.38 -5.32 15.97
C LEU A 237 15.89 -4.80 17.33
N HIS A 238 16.96 -3.99 17.36
CA HIS A 238 17.62 -3.54 18.59
C HIS A 238 17.66 -2.02 18.83
N SER A 239 16.86 -1.22 18.12
CA SER A 239 16.78 0.24 18.35
C SER A 239 15.34 0.71 18.57
#